data_AF-A0A935ZJQ8-F1
#
_entry.id   AF-A0A935ZJQ8-F1
#
_cell.length_a   1.000
_cell.length_b   1.000
_cell.length_c   1.000
_cell.angle_alpha   90.00
_cell.angle_beta   90.00
_cell.angle_gamma   90.00
#
_symmetry.space_group_name_H-M   'P 1'
#
loop_
_entity.id
_entity.type
_entity.pdbx_description
1 polymer ?
#
loop_
_entity_poly.entity_id
_entity_poly.type
_entity_poly.pdbx_seq_one_letter_code
_entity_poly.pdbx_strand_id
1 'polypeptide(L)'
;MAKPAPGPIQDALFMTFLAPLVVGGEMHLHKPIGGATALAMEGDRPFPDPELGSHVQLARVRVARALAPVDRFEAITSSEWALTAILNDLIQSTHPGFDAVLRRSAPAKLLAVLDDTLSLVPSPATVGEALSRHTLFSRIFEVTRTDVSLAWWTGKALFLGEEPPARLKAWPEIRRVVETRLPRPLVELPTSGGVAPHSTFLLTLAKLLSKSPLTDFATIDRKEPIFHWSAPTLGLVSTRNGRTLALRAMHDLPEDAVDEALGIATRVLVEAKAWQPLGVALDVLGERMLARAVKIAGKGGDATPIPEDRAGTPSGFTRSAGAFAAQRIVATTGAGLGAEDRARVLSLLGPAAGSGAGLALSQLLGG
;
A
#
# COMPACT_ATOMS: atom_id res chain seq x y z
N MET A 1 -18.38 -4.56 -33.79
CA MET A 1 -17.70 -3.31 -33.39
C MET A 1 -16.22 -3.61 -33.27
N ALA A 2 -15.35 -2.87 -33.97
CA ALA A 2 -13.91 -3.02 -33.82
C ALA A 2 -13.51 -2.69 -32.38
N LYS A 3 -12.64 -3.51 -31.77
CA LYS A 3 -12.09 -3.19 -30.44
C LYS A 3 -11.28 -1.89 -30.59
N PRO A 4 -11.48 -0.87 -29.73
CA PRO A 4 -10.67 0.33 -29.77
C PRO A 4 -9.19 -0.04 -29.60
N ALA A 5 -8.31 0.63 -30.34
CA ALA A 5 -6.87 0.48 -30.15
C ALA A 5 -6.50 0.91 -28.72
N PRO A 6 -5.53 0.24 -28.07
CA PRO A 6 -5.14 0.55 -26.69
C PRO A 6 -4.57 1.97 -26.55
N GLY A 7 -3.99 2.53 -27.62
CA GLY A 7 -3.32 3.83 -27.60
C GLY A 7 -4.19 5.00 -27.09
N PRO A 8 -5.32 5.32 -27.75
CA PRO A 8 -6.22 6.38 -27.29
C PRO A 8 -6.79 6.18 -25.88
N ILE A 9 -7.01 4.92 -25.45
CA ILE A 9 -7.48 4.62 -24.09
C ILE A 9 -6.39 4.95 -23.07
N GLN A 10 -5.15 4.56 -23.35
CA GLN A 10 -4.00 4.82 -22.50
C GLN A 10 -3.72 6.34 -22.40
N ASP A 11 -3.87 7.08 -23.49
CA ASP A 11 -3.69 8.54 -23.49
C ASP A 11 -4.76 9.23 -22.62
N ALA A 12 -6.02 8.80 -22.74
CA ALA A 12 -7.10 9.31 -21.89
C ALA A 12 -6.94 8.91 -20.42
N LEU A 13 -6.52 7.67 -20.16
CA LEU A 13 -6.22 7.16 -18.82
C LEU A 13 -5.07 7.94 -18.17
N PHE A 14 -4.05 8.32 -18.95
CA PHE A 14 -2.97 9.19 -18.47
C PHE A 14 -3.52 10.52 -17.97
N MET A 15 -4.24 11.24 -18.84
CA MET A 15 -4.65 12.62 -18.60
C MET A 15 -5.61 12.75 -17.42
N THR A 16 -6.57 11.82 -17.29
CA THR A 16 -7.68 11.99 -16.34
C THR A 16 -7.58 11.14 -15.09
N PHE A 17 -6.68 10.15 -15.06
CA PHE A 17 -6.60 9.20 -13.94
C PHE A 17 -5.18 9.06 -13.40
N LEU A 18 -4.20 8.63 -14.21
CA LEU A 18 -2.86 8.36 -13.73
C LEU A 18 -2.12 9.64 -13.33
N ALA A 19 -2.14 10.67 -14.16
CA ALA A 19 -1.45 11.90 -13.84
C ALA A 19 -2.03 12.56 -12.57
N PRO A 20 -3.36 12.74 -12.41
CA PRO A 20 -3.94 13.24 -11.16
C PRO A 20 -3.68 12.33 -9.94
N LEU A 21 -3.60 11.01 -10.10
CA LEU A 21 -3.20 10.10 -9.01
C LEU A 21 -1.78 10.42 -8.50
N VAL A 22 -0.84 10.67 -9.43
CA VAL A 22 0.57 10.91 -9.10
C VAL A 22 0.81 12.34 -8.61
N VAL A 23 0.33 13.35 -9.33
CA VAL A 23 0.58 14.76 -8.99
C VAL A 23 -0.41 15.30 -7.95
N GLY A 24 -1.55 14.64 -7.77
CA GLY A 24 -2.69 15.13 -7.01
C GLY A 24 -3.63 15.94 -7.90
N GLY A 25 -4.93 15.78 -7.70
CA GLY A 25 -5.94 16.52 -8.46
C GLY A 25 -7.23 15.72 -8.61
N GLU A 26 -8.16 16.28 -9.37
CA GLU A 26 -9.42 15.63 -9.68
C GLU A 26 -9.22 14.47 -10.65
N MET A 27 -9.70 13.29 -10.25
CA MET A 27 -9.61 12.06 -11.05
C MET A 27 -10.94 11.79 -11.73
N HIS A 28 -10.91 11.46 -13.02
CA HIS A 28 -12.09 10.99 -13.77
C HIS A 28 -11.87 9.55 -14.21
N LEU A 29 -12.78 8.68 -13.77
CA LEU A 29 -12.77 7.26 -14.11
C LEU A 29 -13.21 7.03 -15.55
N HIS A 30 -12.59 6.04 -16.18
CA HIS A 30 -13.03 5.53 -17.47
C HIS A 30 -14.02 4.38 -17.30
N LYS A 31 -14.78 4.09 -18.36
CA LYS A 31 -15.52 2.83 -18.45
C LYS A 31 -14.56 1.66 -18.22
N PRO A 32 -15.04 0.50 -17.71
CA PRO A 32 -14.18 -0.66 -17.47
C PRO A 32 -13.34 -1.00 -18.71
N ILE A 33 -12.03 -0.97 -18.55
CA ILE A 33 -11.02 -1.17 -19.60
C ILE A 33 -10.92 -2.66 -19.96
N GLY A 34 -10.97 -3.52 -18.93
CA GLY A 34 -10.91 -4.97 -19.03
C GLY A 34 -9.50 -5.52 -19.25
N GLY A 35 -9.30 -6.78 -18.89
CA GLY A 35 -7.98 -7.42 -18.82
C GLY A 35 -7.23 -7.46 -20.16
N ALA A 36 -7.90 -7.81 -21.25
CA ALA A 36 -7.25 -7.90 -22.56
C ALA A 36 -6.70 -6.55 -23.04
N THR A 37 -7.43 -5.45 -22.79
CA THR A 37 -6.99 -4.11 -23.15
C THR A 37 -5.87 -3.65 -22.22
N ALA A 38 -5.99 -3.90 -20.91
CA ALA A 38 -4.98 -3.55 -19.92
C ALA A 38 -3.63 -4.21 -20.22
N LEU A 39 -3.63 -5.51 -20.57
CA LEU A 39 -2.42 -6.26 -20.92
C LEU A 39 -1.84 -5.90 -22.29
N ALA A 40 -2.64 -5.28 -23.16
CA ALA A 40 -2.21 -4.80 -24.47
C ALA A 40 -1.66 -3.37 -24.45
N MET A 41 -1.62 -2.70 -23.28
CA MET A 41 -1.04 -1.37 -23.16
C MET A 41 0.47 -1.40 -23.36
N GLU A 42 0.98 -0.45 -24.12
CA GLU A 42 2.38 -0.39 -24.53
C GLU A 42 3.17 0.48 -23.55
N GLY A 43 4.32 -0.03 -23.11
CA GLY A 43 5.31 0.74 -22.37
C GLY A 43 6.04 1.74 -23.28
N ASP A 44 6.78 2.66 -22.66
CA ASP A 44 7.68 3.60 -23.34
C ASP A 44 7.02 4.54 -24.38
N ARG A 45 5.68 4.63 -24.37
CA ARG A 45 4.96 5.59 -25.21
C ARG A 45 5.22 7.02 -24.72
N PRO A 46 5.43 7.99 -25.64
CA PRO A 46 5.47 9.40 -25.29
C PRO A 46 4.19 9.82 -24.57
N PHE A 47 4.31 10.72 -23.60
CA PHE A 47 3.13 11.29 -22.96
C PHE A 47 2.30 12.08 -23.97
N PRO A 48 0.96 11.96 -23.96
CA PRO A 48 0.09 12.73 -24.85
C PRO A 48 0.20 14.24 -24.60
N ASP A 49 0.52 14.63 -23.36
CA ASP A 49 0.86 15.99 -22.96
C ASP A 49 2.28 15.99 -22.35
N PRO A 50 3.29 16.56 -23.04
CA PRO A 50 4.67 16.61 -22.55
C PRO A 50 4.86 17.43 -21.26
N GLU A 51 4.06 18.47 -21.04
CA GLU A 51 4.16 19.33 -19.85
C GLU A 51 3.63 18.57 -18.63
N LEU A 52 2.44 17.98 -18.74
CA LEU A 52 1.90 17.12 -17.70
C LEU A 52 2.79 15.90 -17.44
N GLY A 53 3.35 15.30 -18.51
CA GLY A 53 4.36 14.26 -18.43
C GLY A 53 5.58 14.66 -17.59
N SER A 54 6.06 15.89 -17.76
CA SER A 54 7.19 16.43 -16.99
C SER A 54 6.83 16.60 -15.50
N HIS A 55 5.61 17.07 -15.20
CA HIS A 55 5.12 17.15 -13.81
C HIS A 55 4.98 15.79 -13.15
N VAL A 56 4.48 14.79 -13.88
CA VAL A 56 4.40 13.40 -13.40
C VAL A 56 5.79 12.87 -13.09
N GLN A 57 6.78 13.04 -13.97
CA GLN A 57 8.14 12.57 -13.73
C GLN A 57 8.80 13.27 -12.53
N LEU A 58 8.59 14.59 -12.39
CA LEU A 58 9.07 15.33 -11.23
C LEU A 58 8.46 14.82 -9.92
N ALA A 59 7.15 14.56 -9.91
CA ALA A 59 6.44 14.00 -8.76
C ALA A 59 6.97 12.60 -8.41
N ARG A 60 7.18 11.73 -9.40
CA ARG A 60 7.78 10.39 -9.21
C ARG A 60 9.17 10.48 -8.57
N VAL A 61 10.03 11.35 -9.08
CA VAL A 61 11.38 11.57 -8.51
C VAL A 61 11.30 12.07 -7.07
N ARG A 62 10.37 12.98 -6.74
CA ARG A 62 10.18 13.45 -5.35
C ARG A 62 9.80 12.31 -4.40
N VAL A 63 8.84 11.47 -4.80
CA VAL A 63 8.44 10.29 -4.01
C VAL A 63 9.61 9.34 -3.83
N ALA A 64 10.35 9.05 -4.89
CA ALA A 64 11.50 8.15 -4.82
C ALA A 64 12.63 8.66 -3.95
N ARG A 65 12.90 9.97 -3.97
CA ARG A 65 13.97 10.60 -3.17
C ARG A 65 13.74 10.50 -1.66
N ALA A 66 12.50 10.31 -1.22
CA ALA A 66 12.22 9.97 0.17
C ALA A 66 12.82 8.60 0.57
N LEU A 67 13.01 7.69 -0.40
CA LEU A 67 13.47 6.32 -0.15
C LEU A 67 14.90 6.06 -0.65
N ALA A 68 15.32 6.66 -1.76
CA ALA A 68 16.60 6.40 -2.40
C ALA A 68 17.11 7.61 -3.19
N PRO A 69 18.43 7.81 -3.32
CA PRO A 69 19.00 8.89 -4.14
C PRO A 69 18.83 8.60 -5.63
N VAL A 70 17.65 8.92 -6.17
CA VAL A 70 17.26 8.72 -7.57
C VAL A 70 16.92 10.06 -8.20
N ASP A 71 17.43 10.29 -9.41
CA ASP A 71 17.26 11.55 -10.14
C ASP A 71 16.41 11.43 -11.40
N ARG A 72 16.16 10.20 -11.86
CA ARG A 72 15.35 9.93 -13.04
C ARG A 72 14.68 8.57 -12.94
N PHE A 73 13.55 8.45 -13.62
CA PHE A 73 12.91 7.18 -13.91
C PHE A 73 12.85 6.96 -15.40
N GLU A 74 12.83 5.68 -15.77
CA GLU A 74 12.45 5.26 -17.11
C GLU A 74 10.97 5.57 -17.35
N ALA A 75 10.56 5.44 -18.61
CA ALA A 75 9.17 5.62 -18.99
C ALA A 75 8.29 4.54 -18.34
N ILE A 76 6.98 4.79 -18.36
CA ILE A 76 6.01 3.90 -17.72
C ILE A 76 5.94 2.60 -18.53
N THR A 77 6.18 1.49 -17.85
CA THR A 77 6.21 0.15 -18.44
C THR A 77 4.81 -0.39 -18.73
N SER A 78 4.69 -1.40 -19.59
CA SER A 78 3.40 -2.08 -19.84
C SER A 78 2.77 -2.66 -18.58
N SER A 79 3.57 -3.16 -17.64
CA SER A 79 3.07 -3.69 -16.37
C SER A 79 2.47 -2.60 -15.49
N GLU A 80 3.10 -1.42 -15.45
CA GLU A 80 2.58 -0.28 -14.71
C GLU A 80 1.28 0.24 -15.32
N TRP A 81 1.20 0.31 -16.66
CA TRP A 81 -0.05 0.64 -17.35
C TRP A 81 -1.17 -0.35 -17.06
N ALA A 82 -0.88 -1.65 -17.08
CA ALA A 82 -1.84 -2.68 -16.71
C ALA A 82 -2.34 -2.49 -15.27
N LEU A 83 -1.44 -2.19 -14.31
CA LEU A 83 -1.82 -1.92 -12.92
C LEU A 83 -2.68 -0.65 -12.79
N THR A 84 -2.37 0.41 -13.55
CA THR A 84 -3.20 1.62 -13.60
C THR A 84 -4.60 1.33 -14.12
N ALA A 85 -4.72 0.56 -15.20
CA ALA A 85 -6.01 0.16 -15.76
C ALA A 85 -6.81 -0.71 -14.78
N ILE A 86 -6.14 -1.65 -14.08
CA ILE A 86 -6.75 -2.47 -13.04
C ILE A 86 -7.24 -1.60 -11.88
N LEU A 87 -6.48 -0.58 -11.46
CA LEU A 87 -6.93 0.33 -10.40
C LEU A 87 -8.15 1.15 -10.83
N ASN A 88 -8.17 1.67 -12.06
CA ASN A 88 -9.35 2.34 -12.62
C ASN A 88 -10.58 1.42 -12.55
N ASP A 89 -10.44 0.19 -13.04
CA ASP A 89 -11.55 -0.77 -13.08
C ASP A 89 -11.97 -1.24 -11.69
N LEU A 90 -11.02 -1.35 -10.74
CA LEU A 90 -11.29 -1.67 -9.34
C LEU A 90 -12.19 -0.59 -8.73
N ILE A 91 -11.81 0.68 -8.87
CA ILE A 91 -12.65 1.79 -8.38
C ILE A 91 -13.98 1.80 -9.12
N GLN A 92 -13.98 1.61 -10.44
CA GLN A 92 -15.18 1.58 -11.26
C GLN A 92 -16.15 0.45 -10.85
N SER A 93 -15.67 -0.66 -10.30
CA SER A 93 -16.53 -1.74 -9.78
C SER A 93 -17.49 -1.26 -8.67
N THR A 94 -17.15 -0.16 -7.99
CA THR A 94 -17.98 0.47 -6.95
C THR A 94 -18.97 1.50 -7.49
N HIS A 95 -19.03 1.69 -8.81
CA HIS A 95 -19.84 2.73 -9.43
C HIS A 95 -21.35 2.49 -9.17
N PRO A 96 -22.10 3.51 -8.69
CA PRO A 96 -23.52 3.37 -8.31
C PRO A 96 -24.44 2.88 -9.44
N GLY A 97 -24.10 3.21 -10.69
CA GLY A 97 -24.81 2.75 -11.88
C GLY A 97 -24.89 1.23 -12.08
N PHE A 98 -24.20 0.42 -11.25
CA PHE A 98 -24.33 -1.03 -11.22
C PHE A 98 -25.50 -1.56 -10.38
N ASP A 99 -26.20 -0.73 -9.59
CA ASP A 99 -27.37 -1.15 -8.79
C ASP A 99 -28.63 -1.45 -9.63
N ALA A 100 -28.63 -1.11 -10.93
CA ALA A 100 -29.70 -1.48 -11.84
C ALA A 100 -29.89 -3.01 -11.88
N VAL A 101 -31.15 -3.48 -11.82
CA VAL A 101 -31.53 -4.90 -11.68
C VAL A 101 -30.77 -5.85 -12.63
N LEU A 102 -30.55 -5.43 -13.88
CA LEU A 102 -29.85 -6.23 -14.90
C LEU A 102 -28.31 -6.21 -14.81
N ARG A 103 -27.74 -5.35 -13.95
CA ARG A 103 -26.30 -5.11 -13.83
C ARG A 103 -25.72 -5.43 -12.45
N ARG A 104 -26.52 -5.90 -11.51
CA ARG A 104 -26.09 -6.22 -10.13
C ARG A 104 -24.97 -7.26 -10.04
N SER A 105 -24.87 -8.17 -11.02
CA SER A 105 -23.77 -9.15 -11.09
C SER A 105 -22.49 -8.61 -11.75
N ALA A 106 -22.54 -7.43 -12.37
CA ALA A 106 -21.42 -6.88 -13.14
C ALA A 106 -20.20 -6.54 -12.28
N PRO A 107 -20.32 -5.97 -11.06
CA PRO A 107 -19.16 -5.72 -10.20
C PRO A 107 -18.41 -7.00 -9.84
N ALA A 108 -19.11 -8.06 -9.46
CA ALA A 108 -18.48 -9.34 -9.13
C ALA A 108 -17.75 -9.94 -10.34
N LYS A 109 -18.35 -9.86 -11.54
CA LYS A 109 -17.72 -10.29 -12.79
C LYS A 109 -16.49 -9.44 -13.13
N LEU A 110 -16.56 -8.13 -12.92
CA LEU A 110 -15.44 -7.23 -13.14
C LEU A 110 -14.29 -7.57 -12.19
N LEU A 111 -14.56 -7.72 -10.89
CA LEU A 111 -13.55 -8.12 -9.91
C LEU A 111 -12.90 -9.47 -10.25
N ALA A 112 -13.66 -10.44 -10.76
CA ALA A 112 -13.09 -11.71 -11.24
C ALA A 112 -12.14 -11.50 -12.44
N VAL A 113 -12.51 -10.66 -13.40
CA VAL A 113 -11.62 -10.30 -14.52
C VAL A 113 -10.36 -9.60 -14.03
N LEU A 114 -10.47 -8.73 -13.02
CA LEU A 114 -9.30 -8.06 -12.42
C LEU A 114 -8.38 -9.07 -11.71
N ASP A 115 -8.95 -10.07 -11.05
CA ASP A 115 -8.20 -11.13 -10.41
C ASP A 115 -7.35 -11.92 -11.42
N ASP A 116 -8.00 -12.35 -12.51
CA ASP A 116 -7.34 -13.06 -13.62
C ASP A 116 -6.25 -12.18 -14.25
N THR A 117 -6.54 -10.89 -14.45
CA THR A 117 -5.58 -9.94 -15.04
C THR A 117 -4.37 -9.71 -14.13
N LEU A 118 -4.59 -9.53 -12.81
CA LEU A 118 -3.54 -9.38 -11.82
C LEU A 118 -2.62 -10.60 -11.75
N SER A 119 -3.16 -11.80 -12.00
CA SER A 119 -2.36 -13.04 -12.05
C SER A 119 -1.34 -13.03 -13.21
N LEU A 120 -1.65 -12.34 -14.30
CA LEU A 120 -0.82 -12.23 -15.50
C LEU A 120 0.20 -11.08 -15.44
N VAL A 121 -0.03 -10.07 -14.60
CA VAL A 121 0.95 -8.98 -14.40
C VAL A 121 2.12 -9.52 -13.57
N PRO A 122 3.38 -9.44 -14.05
CA PRO A 122 4.53 -9.95 -13.32
C PRO A 122 4.78 -9.14 -12.04
N SER A 123 5.29 -9.81 -11.01
CA SER A 123 5.87 -9.15 -9.83
C SER A 123 7.10 -8.32 -10.24
N PRO A 124 7.45 -7.25 -9.52
CA PRO A 124 8.66 -6.49 -9.86
C PRO A 124 9.89 -7.39 -9.72
N ALA A 125 10.70 -7.49 -10.78
CA ALA A 125 11.88 -8.35 -10.81
C ALA A 125 13.08 -7.71 -10.12
N THR A 126 13.07 -6.37 -10.00
CA THR A 126 14.16 -5.60 -9.42
C THR A 126 13.66 -4.62 -8.36
N VAL A 127 14.59 -4.17 -7.49
CA VAL A 127 14.33 -3.10 -6.53
C VAL A 127 13.96 -1.79 -7.24
N GLY A 128 14.54 -1.53 -8.42
CA GLY A 128 14.22 -0.37 -9.25
C GLY A 128 12.79 -0.40 -9.76
N GLU A 129 12.30 -1.54 -10.23
CA GLU A 129 10.90 -1.72 -10.64
C GLU A 129 9.94 -1.56 -9.46
N ALA A 130 10.27 -2.12 -8.29
CA ALA A 130 9.45 -1.96 -7.08
C ALA A 130 9.34 -0.49 -6.68
N LEU A 131 10.45 0.26 -6.77
CA LEU A 131 10.47 1.69 -6.52
C LEU A 131 9.67 2.46 -7.58
N SER A 132 9.83 2.12 -8.86
CA SER A 132 9.09 2.73 -9.97
C SER A 132 7.57 2.59 -9.77
N ARG A 133 7.08 1.37 -9.49
CA ARG A 133 5.66 1.13 -9.19
C ARG A 133 5.20 1.93 -7.98
N HIS A 134 6.00 1.99 -6.92
CA HIS A 134 5.68 2.80 -5.75
C HIS A 134 5.50 4.29 -6.07
N THR A 135 6.32 4.85 -6.97
CA THR A 135 6.17 6.25 -7.37
C THR A 135 4.86 6.58 -8.07
N LEU A 136 4.20 5.58 -8.68
CA LEU A 136 2.91 5.75 -9.35
C LEU A 136 1.73 5.55 -8.39
N PHE A 137 1.89 4.69 -7.39
CA PHE A 137 0.80 4.24 -6.51
C PHE A 137 0.97 4.69 -5.05
N SER A 138 1.92 5.57 -4.73
CA SER A 138 2.15 6.04 -3.35
C SER A 138 0.92 6.70 -2.73
N ARG A 139 0.07 7.33 -3.56
CA ARG A 139 -1.17 8.03 -3.16
C ARG A 139 -2.43 7.18 -3.26
N ILE A 140 -2.33 5.86 -3.45
CA ILE A 140 -3.50 5.01 -3.68
C ILE A 140 -4.57 5.12 -2.56
N PHE A 141 -4.16 5.32 -1.31
CA PHE A 141 -5.07 5.50 -0.17
C PHE A 141 -5.47 6.95 0.10
N GLU A 142 -4.92 7.92 -0.63
CA GLU A 142 -5.40 9.31 -0.65
C GLU A 142 -6.61 9.47 -1.59
N VAL A 143 -6.90 8.45 -2.43
CA VAL A 143 -8.05 8.45 -3.32
C VAL A 143 -9.34 8.49 -2.50
N THR A 144 -10.12 9.54 -2.73
CA THR A 144 -11.44 9.74 -2.12
C THR A 144 -12.47 10.07 -3.19
N ARG A 145 -13.70 9.57 -3.02
CA ARG A 145 -14.87 10.04 -3.77
C ARG A 145 -15.61 11.05 -2.90
N THR A 146 -15.88 12.24 -3.43
CA THR A 146 -16.66 13.24 -2.71
C THR A 146 -18.14 13.03 -3.01
N ASP A 147 -18.90 12.56 -2.03
CA ASP A 147 -20.35 12.48 -2.13
C ASP A 147 -20.98 13.79 -1.64
N VAL A 148 -22.07 14.23 -2.27
CA VAL A 148 -22.78 15.45 -1.89
C VAL A 148 -24.17 15.09 -1.41
N SER A 149 -24.43 15.33 -0.12
CA SER A 149 -25.77 15.22 0.47
C SER A 149 -26.42 16.60 0.46
N LEU A 150 -27.52 16.73 -0.28
CA LEU A 150 -28.38 17.91 -0.26
C LEU A 150 -29.66 17.63 0.52
N ALA A 151 -29.98 18.48 1.49
CA ALA A 151 -31.26 18.50 2.16
C ALA A 151 -31.95 19.85 1.95
N TRP A 152 -33.26 19.86 1.80
CA TRP A 152 -34.09 21.06 1.70
C TRP A 152 -35.46 20.81 2.35
N TRP A 153 -36.27 21.84 2.49
CA TRP A 153 -37.54 21.82 3.24
C TRP A 153 -38.53 20.71 2.85
N THR A 154 -38.45 20.15 1.64
CA THR A 154 -39.34 19.09 1.14
C THR A 154 -38.64 17.77 0.85
N GLY A 155 -37.34 17.62 1.12
CA GLY A 155 -36.66 16.37 0.82
C GLY A 155 -35.14 16.39 0.98
N LYS A 156 -34.54 15.26 0.64
CA LYS A 156 -33.09 15.07 0.61
C LYS A 156 -32.68 14.24 -0.60
N ALA A 157 -31.48 14.47 -1.12
CA ALA A 157 -30.87 13.69 -2.20
C ALA A 157 -29.37 13.51 -1.92
N LEU A 158 -28.84 12.35 -2.29
CA LEU A 158 -27.42 12.01 -2.19
C LEU A 158 -26.87 11.82 -3.61
N PHE A 159 -25.79 12.54 -3.93
CA PHE A 159 -25.08 12.46 -5.20
C PHE A 159 -23.72 11.81 -4.92
N LEU A 160 -23.42 10.72 -5.61
CA LEU A 160 -22.27 9.86 -5.33
C LEU A 160 -21.15 10.18 -6.32
N GLY A 161 -20.16 10.98 -5.90
CA GLY A 161 -19.08 11.43 -6.78
C GLY A 161 -19.50 12.39 -7.91
N GLU A 162 -20.71 12.94 -7.84
CA GLU A 162 -21.25 13.86 -8.85
C GLU A 162 -21.71 15.17 -8.20
N GLU A 163 -21.55 16.28 -8.91
CA GLU A 163 -22.09 17.57 -8.48
C GLU A 163 -23.62 17.60 -8.61
N PRO A 164 -24.35 18.07 -7.59
CA PRO A 164 -25.80 18.17 -7.67
C PRO A 164 -26.26 19.16 -8.74
N PRO A 165 -27.38 18.88 -9.44
CA PRO A 165 -27.98 19.80 -10.40
C PRO A 165 -28.25 21.18 -9.79
N ALA A 166 -27.87 22.25 -10.51
CA ALA A 166 -27.99 23.64 -10.04
C ALA A 166 -29.41 24.00 -9.55
N ARG A 167 -30.46 23.45 -10.19
CA ARG A 167 -31.87 23.64 -9.79
C ARG A 167 -32.20 23.17 -8.37
N LEU A 168 -31.46 22.20 -7.83
CA LEU A 168 -31.66 21.71 -6.47
C LEU A 168 -30.94 22.58 -5.44
N LYS A 169 -29.90 23.32 -5.87
CA LYS A 169 -29.19 24.32 -5.07
C LYS A 169 -29.86 25.71 -5.09
N ALA A 170 -30.90 25.90 -5.92
CA ALA A 170 -31.59 27.18 -6.07
C ALA A 170 -32.42 27.57 -4.84
N TRP A 171 -32.46 28.88 -4.56
CA TRP A 171 -33.18 29.52 -3.44
C TRP A 171 -32.81 28.96 -2.06
N PRO A 172 -31.53 29.01 -1.67
CA PRO A 172 -31.03 28.36 -0.47
C PRO A 172 -31.74 28.83 0.81
N GLU A 173 -32.05 30.12 0.93
CA GLU A 173 -32.71 30.68 2.13
C GLU A 173 -34.20 30.30 2.22
N ILE A 174 -34.92 30.35 1.11
CA ILE A 174 -36.36 30.02 1.07
C ILE A 174 -36.58 28.52 1.23
N ARG A 175 -35.76 27.71 0.54
CA ARG A 175 -35.88 26.25 0.56
C ARG A 175 -35.07 25.58 1.67
N ARG A 176 -34.33 26.36 2.48
CA ARG A 176 -33.41 25.88 3.53
C ARG A 176 -32.48 24.79 3.01
N VAL A 177 -31.79 25.07 1.90
CA VAL A 177 -30.89 24.11 1.27
C VAL A 177 -29.62 23.99 2.11
N VAL A 178 -29.31 22.78 2.57
CA VAL A 178 -28.08 22.42 3.28
C VAL A 178 -27.29 21.45 2.41
N GLU A 179 -26.07 21.85 2.07
CA GLU A 179 -25.10 21.00 1.37
C GLU A 179 -24.08 20.44 2.36
N THR A 180 -23.85 19.13 2.30
CA THR A 180 -22.79 18.48 3.06
C THR A 180 -21.96 17.63 2.12
N ARG A 181 -20.66 17.92 2.06
CA ARG A 181 -19.67 17.15 1.30
C ARG A 181 -19.09 16.07 2.19
N LEU A 182 -19.16 14.83 1.71
CA LEU A 182 -18.80 13.62 2.44
C LEU A 182 -17.66 12.92 1.69
N PRO A 183 -16.39 13.13 2.05
CA PRO A 183 -15.29 12.39 1.44
C PRO A 183 -15.37 10.91 1.84
N ARG A 184 -15.31 10.03 0.84
CA ARG A 184 -15.31 8.57 1.00
C ARG A 184 -13.98 7.98 0.54
N PRO A 185 -13.14 7.47 1.45
CA PRO A 185 -11.89 6.79 1.11
C PRO A 185 -12.13 5.57 0.20
N LEU A 186 -11.10 5.22 -0.59
CA LEU A 186 -11.08 4.06 -1.49
C LEU A 186 -11.68 2.78 -0.88
N VAL A 187 -11.29 2.47 0.36
CA VAL A 187 -11.69 1.24 1.05
C VAL A 187 -13.17 1.24 1.44
N GLU A 188 -13.80 2.40 1.59
CA GLU A 188 -15.20 2.54 1.97
C GLU A 188 -16.16 2.59 0.77
N LEU A 189 -15.64 2.67 -0.45
CA LEU A 189 -16.46 2.81 -1.65
C LEU A 189 -17.46 1.65 -1.86
N PRO A 190 -17.11 0.36 -1.61
CA PRO A 190 -18.06 -0.73 -1.78
C PRO A 190 -19.27 -0.65 -0.84
N THR A 191 -19.09 -0.08 0.36
CA THR A 191 -20.15 0.03 1.39
C THR A 191 -20.84 1.39 1.39
N SER A 192 -20.23 2.41 0.78
CA SER A 192 -20.76 3.77 0.67
C SER A 192 -21.54 3.96 -0.63
N GLY A 193 -22.60 3.19 -0.85
CA GLY A 193 -23.44 3.31 -2.07
C GLY A 193 -22.88 2.59 -3.31
N GLY A 194 -21.78 1.86 -3.18
CA GLY A 194 -21.39 0.83 -4.13
C GLY A 194 -22.22 -0.45 -3.93
N VAL A 195 -22.20 -1.34 -4.93
CA VAL A 195 -22.82 -2.68 -4.86
C VAL A 195 -21.80 -3.81 -5.08
N ALA A 196 -20.51 -3.48 -5.10
CA ALA A 196 -19.43 -4.45 -5.18
C ALA A 196 -19.33 -5.25 -3.87
N PRO A 197 -19.09 -6.58 -3.94
CA PRO A 197 -18.82 -7.36 -2.73
C PRO A 197 -17.57 -6.85 -2.01
N HIS A 198 -17.74 -6.29 -0.80
CA HIS A 198 -16.67 -5.64 -0.04
C HIS A 198 -15.44 -6.54 0.17
N SER A 199 -15.65 -7.79 0.56
CA SER A 199 -14.56 -8.75 0.76
C SER A 199 -13.78 -9.04 -0.52
N THR A 200 -14.47 -9.26 -1.64
CA THR A 200 -13.82 -9.48 -2.95
C THR A 200 -13.07 -8.23 -3.42
N PHE A 201 -13.62 -7.04 -3.19
CA PHE A 201 -12.94 -5.77 -3.49
C PHE A 201 -11.65 -5.64 -2.69
N LEU A 202 -11.68 -5.85 -1.38
CA LEU A 202 -10.49 -5.78 -0.52
C LEU A 202 -9.44 -6.84 -0.88
N LEU A 203 -9.85 -8.06 -1.23
CA LEU A 203 -8.94 -9.10 -1.70
C LEU A 203 -8.26 -8.71 -3.02
N THR A 204 -9.01 -8.09 -3.93
CA THR A 204 -8.48 -7.59 -5.21
C THR A 204 -7.50 -6.43 -4.98
N LEU A 205 -7.83 -5.50 -4.07
CA LEU A 205 -6.95 -4.42 -3.66
C LEU A 205 -5.66 -4.96 -3.01
N ALA A 206 -5.76 -5.96 -2.14
CA ALA A 206 -4.60 -6.61 -1.53
C ALA A 206 -3.68 -7.25 -2.57
N LYS A 207 -4.25 -7.93 -3.58
CA LYS A 207 -3.50 -8.49 -4.71
C LYS A 207 -2.84 -7.40 -5.55
N LEU A 208 -3.51 -6.27 -5.80
CA LEU A 208 -2.90 -5.12 -6.47
C LEU A 208 -1.71 -4.56 -5.67
N LEU A 209 -1.86 -4.39 -4.36
CA LEU A 209 -0.77 -3.92 -3.48
C LEU A 209 0.42 -4.88 -3.48
N SER A 210 0.18 -6.19 -3.55
CA SER A 210 1.27 -7.18 -3.71
C SER A 210 2.10 -6.97 -4.98
N LYS A 211 1.53 -6.32 -6.02
CA LYS A 211 2.27 -5.96 -7.25
C LYS A 211 3.06 -4.67 -7.11
N SER A 212 2.84 -3.88 -6.04
CA SER A 212 3.62 -2.71 -5.65
C SER A 212 4.10 -2.84 -4.19
N PRO A 213 5.05 -3.76 -3.89
CA PRO A 213 5.41 -4.13 -2.52
C PRO A 213 5.91 -2.96 -1.67
N LEU A 214 6.55 -1.94 -2.27
CA LEU A 214 6.95 -0.74 -1.53
C LEU A 214 5.76 0.16 -1.14
N THR A 215 4.71 0.25 -1.97
CA THR A 215 3.45 0.89 -1.55
C THR A 215 2.80 0.10 -0.43
N ASP A 216 2.87 -1.23 -0.49
CA ASP A 216 2.34 -2.09 0.56
C ASP A 216 3.03 -1.83 1.93
N PHE A 217 4.36 -1.71 1.95
CA PHE A 217 5.11 -1.30 3.15
C PHE A 217 4.86 0.14 3.58
N ALA A 218 4.80 1.09 2.63
CA ALA A 218 4.58 2.50 2.93
C ALA A 218 3.19 2.79 3.53
N THR A 219 2.28 1.82 3.44
CA THR A 219 0.90 1.91 3.92
C THR A 219 0.58 0.75 4.84
N ILE A 220 1.60 0.17 5.50
CA ILE A 220 1.47 -1.04 6.32
C ILE A 220 0.56 -0.83 7.54
N ASP A 221 0.42 0.42 8.00
CA ASP A 221 -0.41 0.84 9.14
C ASP A 221 -1.91 0.95 8.79
N ARG A 222 -2.27 0.72 7.53
CA ARG A 222 -3.68 0.72 7.09
C ARG A 222 -4.48 -0.39 7.78
N LYS A 223 -5.77 -0.11 8.01
CA LYS A 223 -6.70 -1.08 8.60
C LYS A 223 -7.18 -2.14 7.61
N GLU A 224 -7.44 -1.74 6.37
CA GLU A 224 -7.95 -2.62 5.31
C GLU A 224 -7.33 -2.26 3.96
N PRO A 225 -6.99 -3.24 3.12
CA PRO A 225 -6.76 -4.64 3.48
C PRO A 225 -5.53 -4.75 4.39
N ILE A 226 -5.57 -5.61 5.41
CA ILE A 226 -4.43 -5.81 6.33
C ILE A 226 -3.19 -6.28 5.55
N PHE A 227 -2.01 -5.81 5.96
CA PHE A 227 -0.74 -6.27 5.41
C PHE A 227 -0.54 -7.78 5.61
N HIS A 228 0.00 -8.44 4.59
CA HIS A 228 0.43 -9.83 4.68
C HIS A 228 1.76 -10.02 3.95
N TRP A 229 2.56 -10.98 4.42
CA TRP A 229 3.74 -11.42 3.70
C TRP A 229 3.32 -12.16 2.42
N SER A 230 3.45 -11.48 1.29
CA SER A 230 3.23 -12.04 -0.04
C SER A 230 4.58 -12.42 -0.66
N ALA A 231 4.57 -13.29 -1.67
CA ALA A 231 5.80 -13.64 -2.38
C ALA A 231 6.54 -12.41 -2.95
N PRO A 232 5.88 -11.36 -3.49
CA PRO A 232 6.56 -10.14 -3.90
C PRO A 232 7.15 -9.31 -2.75
N THR A 233 6.45 -9.16 -1.62
CA THR A 233 7.00 -8.38 -0.48
C THR A 233 8.20 -9.11 0.12
N LEU A 234 8.11 -10.43 0.31
CA LEU A 234 9.24 -11.27 0.72
C LEU A 234 10.38 -11.27 -0.30
N GLY A 235 10.07 -11.34 -1.60
CA GLY A 235 11.06 -11.27 -2.67
C GLY A 235 11.85 -9.96 -2.64
N LEU A 236 11.16 -8.83 -2.44
CA LEU A 236 11.80 -7.53 -2.28
C LEU A 236 12.75 -7.51 -1.08
N VAL A 237 12.26 -7.91 0.10
CA VAL A 237 13.03 -7.87 1.36
C VAL A 237 14.01 -9.04 1.54
N SER A 238 14.09 -9.95 0.57
CA SER A 238 15.16 -10.97 0.54
C SER A 238 16.53 -10.35 0.22
N THR A 239 16.55 -9.17 -0.41
CA THR A 239 17.78 -8.44 -0.75
C THR A 239 18.03 -7.31 0.23
N ARG A 240 19.30 -7.01 0.51
CA ARG A 240 19.69 -5.89 1.41
C ARG A 240 19.14 -4.54 0.92
N ASN A 241 19.20 -4.29 -0.39
CA ASN A 241 18.71 -3.03 -0.96
C ASN A 241 17.18 -2.92 -0.81
N GLY A 242 16.44 -4.00 -1.09
CA GLY A 242 14.99 -4.01 -0.90
C GLY A 242 14.57 -3.86 0.56
N ARG A 243 15.28 -4.50 1.51
CA ARG A 243 15.05 -4.27 2.95
C ARG A 243 15.28 -2.83 3.35
N THR A 244 16.39 -2.23 2.89
CA THR A 244 16.70 -0.83 3.17
C THR A 244 15.56 0.08 2.70
N LEU A 245 15.01 -0.14 1.50
CA LEU A 245 13.87 0.65 1.01
C LEU A 245 12.59 0.39 1.80
N ALA A 246 12.29 -0.87 2.15
CA ALA A 246 11.11 -1.21 2.95
C ALA A 246 11.18 -0.55 4.35
N LEU A 247 12.34 -0.59 5.01
CA LEU A 247 12.54 0.06 6.30
C LEU A 247 12.39 1.58 6.23
N ARG A 248 12.86 2.21 5.14
CA ARG A 248 12.64 3.65 4.88
C ARG A 248 11.18 3.96 4.61
N ALA A 249 10.49 3.12 3.84
CA ALA A 249 9.07 3.29 3.54
C ALA A 249 8.20 3.24 4.81
N MET A 250 8.61 2.47 5.83
CA MET A 250 7.94 2.39 7.13
C MET A 250 8.44 3.42 8.15
N HIS A 251 9.42 4.27 7.81
CA HIS A 251 10.11 5.10 8.80
C HIS A 251 9.22 6.19 9.40
N ASP A 252 8.40 6.82 8.58
CA ASP A 252 7.53 7.94 8.98
C ASP A 252 6.19 7.49 9.58
N LEU A 253 5.95 6.18 9.63
CA LEU A 253 4.72 5.60 10.17
C LEU A 253 4.82 5.42 11.71
N PRO A 254 3.67 5.43 12.43
CA PRO A 254 3.66 5.19 13.86
C PRO A 254 4.29 3.83 14.23
N GLU A 255 5.30 3.82 15.11
CA GLU A 255 6.09 2.61 15.41
C GLU A 255 5.22 1.43 15.85
N ASP A 256 4.25 1.67 16.74
CA ASP A 256 3.36 0.62 17.24
C ASP A 256 2.41 0.08 16.16
N ALA A 257 1.95 0.90 15.22
CA ALA A 257 1.10 0.43 14.13
C ALA A 257 1.86 -0.49 13.16
N VAL A 258 3.12 -0.15 12.87
CA VAL A 258 4.02 -0.99 12.08
C VAL A 258 4.33 -2.30 12.81
N ASP A 259 4.65 -2.23 14.10
CA ASP A 259 4.95 -3.42 14.90
C ASP A 259 3.73 -4.35 14.99
N GLU A 260 2.52 -3.80 15.13
CA GLU A 260 1.26 -4.56 15.13
C GLU A 260 1.05 -5.29 13.80
N ALA A 261 1.14 -4.58 12.67
CA ALA A 261 0.89 -5.14 11.35
C ALA A 261 1.92 -6.22 10.96
N LEU A 262 3.21 -5.98 11.23
CA LEU A 262 4.26 -6.99 11.03
C LEU A 262 4.07 -8.19 11.95
N GLY A 263 3.54 -7.98 13.15
CA GLY A 263 3.30 -9.04 14.13
C GLY A 263 2.20 -9.98 13.67
N ILE A 264 1.08 -9.41 13.22
CA ILE A 264 -0.04 -10.17 12.64
C ILE A 264 0.47 -10.98 11.44
N ALA A 265 1.14 -10.32 10.49
CA ALA A 265 1.60 -10.99 9.28
C ALA A 265 2.64 -12.08 9.54
N THR A 266 3.58 -11.86 10.46
CA THR A 266 4.68 -12.81 10.74
C THR A 266 4.18 -14.01 11.53
N ARG A 267 3.20 -13.85 12.43
CA ARG A 267 2.59 -14.98 13.14
C ARG A 267 1.96 -15.99 12.19
N VAL A 268 1.33 -15.53 11.11
CA VAL A 268 0.78 -16.42 10.07
C VAL A 268 1.87 -17.32 9.47
N LEU A 269 3.10 -16.81 9.27
CA LEU A 269 4.22 -17.62 8.77
C LEU A 269 4.67 -18.68 9.79
N VAL A 270 4.67 -18.33 11.08
CA VAL A 270 5.00 -19.27 12.17
C VAL A 270 3.96 -20.39 12.24
N GLU A 271 2.68 -20.03 12.25
CA GLU A 271 1.55 -20.98 12.32
C GLU A 271 1.54 -21.92 11.11
N ALA A 272 1.84 -21.39 9.92
CA ALA A 272 2.00 -22.17 8.69
C ALA A 272 3.31 -22.96 8.61
N LYS A 273 4.22 -22.83 9.57
CA LYS A 273 5.57 -23.44 9.57
C LYS A 273 6.37 -23.11 8.31
N ALA A 274 6.20 -21.90 7.77
CA ALA A 274 6.83 -21.42 6.55
C ALA A 274 8.25 -20.89 6.85
N TRP A 275 9.17 -21.78 7.21
CA TRP A 275 10.49 -21.41 7.76
C TRP A 275 11.35 -20.52 6.85
N GLN A 276 11.33 -20.78 5.54
CA GLN A 276 12.08 -19.97 4.57
C GLN A 276 11.54 -18.52 4.49
N PRO A 277 10.23 -18.29 4.22
CA PRO A 277 9.61 -16.97 4.37
C PRO A 277 9.83 -16.32 5.73
N LEU A 278 9.73 -17.11 6.81
CA LEU A 278 9.90 -16.61 8.17
C LEU A 278 11.30 -16.04 8.40
N GLY A 279 12.36 -16.69 7.89
CA GLY A 279 13.72 -16.16 7.97
C GLY A 279 13.85 -14.77 7.33
N VAL A 280 13.24 -14.57 6.16
CA VAL A 280 13.24 -13.27 5.48
C VAL A 280 12.46 -12.21 6.26
N ALA A 281 11.30 -12.58 6.84
CA ALA A 281 10.55 -11.67 7.70
C ALA A 281 11.34 -11.30 8.97
N LEU A 282 12.03 -12.27 9.59
CA LEU A 282 12.87 -12.05 10.77
C LEU A 282 14.06 -11.13 10.48
N ASP A 283 14.64 -11.17 9.28
CA ASP A 283 15.67 -10.20 8.86
C ASP A 283 15.14 -8.76 8.92
N VAL A 284 13.91 -8.52 8.44
CA VAL A 284 13.26 -7.19 8.48
C VAL A 284 12.99 -6.76 9.92
N LEU A 285 12.42 -7.65 10.74
CA LEU A 285 12.16 -7.36 12.16
C LEU A 285 13.48 -7.09 12.92
N GLY A 286 14.52 -7.86 12.62
CA GLY A 286 15.85 -7.72 13.21
C GLY A 286 16.53 -6.41 12.86
N GLU A 287 16.59 -6.04 11.58
CA GLU A 287 17.17 -4.77 11.14
C GLU A 287 16.39 -3.57 11.70
N ARG A 288 15.04 -3.65 11.74
CA ARG A 288 14.20 -2.62 12.37
C ARG A 288 14.52 -2.47 13.85
N MET A 289 14.58 -3.58 14.58
CA MET A 289 14.83 -3.55 16.03
C MET A 289 16.25 -3.10 16.36
N LEU A 290 17.23 -3.50 15.56
CA LEU A 290 18.60 -3.04 15.66
C LEU A 290 18.69 -1.52 15.46
N ALA A 291 18.04 -0.98 14.43
CA ALA A 291 18.00 0.47 14.19
C ALA A 291 17.37 1.23 15.37
N ARG A 292 16.31 0.67 15.98
CA ARG A 292 15.69 1.23 17.19
C ARG A 292 16.67 1.22 18.38
N ALA A 293 17.33 0.09 18.64
CA ALA A 293 18.29 -0.03 19.74
C ALA A 293 19.49 0.92 19.56
N VAL A 294 20.03 1.06 18.34
CA VAL A 294 21.10 2.01 18.02
C VAL A 294 20.65 3.46 18.24
N LYS A 295 19.44 3.82 17.78
CA LYS A 295 18.85 5.15 18.00
C LYS A 295 18.70 5.48 19.50
N ILE A 296 18.31 4.48 20.31
CA ILE A 296 18.18 4.64 21.75
C ILE A 296 19.57 4.78 22.40
N ALA A 297 20.52 3.91 22.04
CA ALA A 297 21.88 3.92 22.58
C ALA A 297 22.63 5.23 22.30
N GLY A 298 22.40 5.84 21.13
CA GLY A 298 23.03 7.09 20.71
C GLY A 298 22.49 8.35 21.38
N LYS A 299 21.33 8.31 22.07
CA LYS A 299 20.77 9.47 22.78
C LYS A 299 21.50 9.82 24.09
N GLY A 300 22.33 8.92 24.63
CA GLY A 300 23.00 9.07 25.92
C GLY A 300 22.04 8.96 27.13
N GLY A 301 22.55 8.53 28.29
CA GLY A 301 21.78 8.37 29.54
C GLY A 301 21.29 6.94 29.82
N ASP A 302 20.52 6.78 30.91
CA ASP A 302 19.85 5.52 31.28
C ASP A 302 18.73 5.21 30.28
N ALA A 303 19.12 4.57 29.19
CA ALA A 303 18.19 4.16 28.15
C ALA A 303 17.27 3.04 28.63
N THR A 304 15.96 3.27 28.54
CA THR A 304 14.96 2.22 28.81
C THR A 304 15.12 1.08 27.81
N PRO A 305 15.23 -0.19 28.26
CA PRO A 305 15.25 -1.35 27.39
C PRO A 305 14.00 -1.43 26.50
N ILE A 306 14.12 -2.19 25.41
CA ILE A 306 12.97 -2.45 24.54
C ILE A 306 11.91 -3.23 25.36
N PRO A 307 10.63 -2.81 25.35
CA PRO A 307 9.60 -3.45 26.14
C PRO A 307 9.43 -4.94 25.79
N GLU A 308 9.36 -5.76 26.83
CA GLU A 308 9.06 -7.20 26.74
C GLU A 308 7.64 -7.45 26.23
N ASP A 309 7.43 -8.62 25.62
CA ASP A 309 6.09 -9.11 25.34
C ASP A 309 5.47 -9.79 26.57
N ARG A 310 4.67 -9.04 27.32
CA ARG A 310 3.94 -9.57 28.49
C ARG A 310 2.51 -9.98 28.20
N ALA A 311 1.98 -9.63 27.03
CA ALA A 311 0.54 -9.75 26.73
C ALA A 311 0.23 -10.55 25.46
N GLY A 312 1.24 -11.10 24.78
CA GLY A 312 1.06 -11.89 23.55
C GLY A 312 0.47 -11.06 22.41
N THR A 313 0.63 -9.74 22.46
CA THR A 313 0.10 -8.83 21.44
C THR A 313 0.91 -8.95 20.16
N PRO A 314 0.35 -8.65 18.98
CA PRO A 314 1.12 -8.66 17.74
C PRO A 314 2.33 -7.72 17.78
N SER A 315 2.16 -6.52 18.33
CA SER A 315 3.28 -5.60 18.59
C SER A 315 4.35 -6.20 19.52
N GLY A 316 3.95 -6.87 20.60
CA GLY A 316 4.87 -7.56 21.51
C GLY A 316 5.64 -8.69 20.82
N PHE A 317 4.94 -9.48 20.01
CA PHE A 317 5.53 -10.52 19.16
C PHE A 317 6.62 -9.94 18.26
N THR A 318 6.31 -8.86 17.51
CA THR A 318 7.26 -8.19 16.62
C THR A 318 8.50 -7.73 17.38
N ARG A 319 8.31 -7.10 18.55
CA ARG A 319 9.42 -6.60 19.34
C ARG A 319 10.34 -7.73 19.83
N SER A 320 9.76 -8.81 20.35
CA SER A 320 10.52 -9.93 20.90
C SER A 320 11.23 -10.74 19.81
N ALA A 321 10.53 -11.04 18.71
CA ALA A 321 11.09 -11.74 17.55
C ALA A 321 12.18 -10.90 16.86
N GLY A 322 11.93 -9.60 16.69
CA GLY A 322 12.90 -8.65 16.16
C GLY A 322 14.13 -8.50 17.06
N ALA A 323 13.96 -8.44 18.38
CA ALA A 323 15.08 -8.36 19.32
C ALA A 323 15.96 -9.61 19.27
N PHE A 324 15.36 -10.81 19.20
CA PHE A 324 16.08 -12.06 18.98
C PHE A 324 16.87 -12.05 17.66
N ALA A 325 16.24 -11.66 16.55
CA ALA A 325 16.92 -11.58 15.25
C ALA A 325 18.05 -10.53 15.25
N ALA A 326 17.84 -9.38 15.87
CA ALA A 326 18.84 -8.33 16.03
C ALA A 326 20.06 -8.79 16.83
N GLN A 327 19.87 -9.53 17.92
CA GLN A 327 20.98 -10.12 18.67
C GLN A 327 21.81 -11.07 17.81
N ARG A 328 21.17 -11.88 16.96
CA ARG A 328 21.89 -12.74 16.00
C ARG A 328 22.69 -11.92 14.99
N ILE A 329 22.14 -10.85 14.44
CA ILE A 329 22.87 -9.95 13.52
C ILE A 329 24.11 -9.36 14.21
N VAL A 330 23.96 -8.87 15.44
CA VAL A 330 25.07 -8.33 16.23
C VAL A 330 26.09 -9.41 16.58
N ALA A 331 25.66 -10.64 16.88
CA ALA A 331 26.55 -11.76 17.16
C ALA A 331 27.39 -12.16 15.95
N THR A 332 26.79 -12.22 14.76
CA THR A 332 27.44 -12.73 13.54
C THR A 332 28.25 -11.68 12.80
N THR A 333 27.76 -10.45 12.71
CA THR A 333 28.38 -9.39 11.88
C THR A 333 29.02 -8.26 12.70
N GLY A 334 28.76 -8.21 14.01
CA GLY A 334 29.07 -7.05 14.85
C GLY A 334 28.24 -5.80 14.55
N ALA A 335 27.37 -5.83 13.53
CA ALA A 335 26.52 -4.72 13.08
C ALA A 335 27.27 -3.40 12.77
N GLY A 336 28.60 -3.46 12.56
CA GLY A 336 29.43 -2.26 12.39
C GLY A 336 29.57 -1.40 13.65
N LEU A 337 29.26 -1.93 14.83
CA LEU A 337 29.31 -1.22 16.12
C LEU A 337 30.67 -1.42 16.81
N GLY A 338 31.12 -0.39 17.53
CA GLY A 338 32.24 -0.51 18.47
C GLY A 338 31.89 -1.44 19.65
N ALA A 339 32.89 -1.89 20.41
CA ALA A 339 32.67 -2.86 21.50
C ALA A 339 31.71 -2.33 22.58
N GLU A 340 31.82 -1.05 22.95
CA GLU A 340 30.96 -0.39 23.93
C GLU A 340 29.52 -0.25 23.42
N ASP A 341 29.35 0.28 22.20
CA ASP A 341 28.03 0.41 21.55
C ASP A 341 27.36 -0.95 21.38
N ARG A 342 28.14 -1.98 21.03
CA ARG A 342 27.66 -3.36 20.92
C ARG A 342 27.13 -3.87 22.26
N ALA A 343 27.87 -3.67 23.35
CA ALA A 343 27.41 -4.08 24.68
C ALA A 343 26.13 -3.35 25.10
N ARG A 344 26.03 -2.04 24.83
CA ARG A 344 24.85 -1.23 25.11
C ARG A 344 23.64 -1.65 24.26
N VAL A 345 23.83 -1.92 22.97
CA VAL A 345 22.75 -2.41 22.10
C VAL A 345 22.26 -3.78 22.57
N LEU A 346 23.16 -4.69 22.93
CA LEU A 346 22.78 -6.02 23.43
C LEU A 346 22.00 -5.96 24.75
N SER A 347 22.36 -5.04 25.66
CA SER A 347 21.62 -4.87 26.92
C SER A 347 20.20 -4.32 26.71
N LEU A 348 20.01 -3.45 25.70
CA LEU A 348 18.68 -2.94 25.32
C LEU A 348 17.79 -4.01 24.69
N LEU A 349 18.37 -4.92 23.90
CA LEU A 349 17.66 -5.99 23.21
C LEU A 349 17.35 -7.19 24.13
N GLY A 350 18.19 -7.42 25.14
CA GLY A 350 18.16 -8.58 26.03
C GLY A 350 16.78 -8.93 26.59
N PRO A 351 16.10 -8.01 27.29
CA PRO A 351 14.80 -8.29 27.90
C PRO A 351 13.75 -8.78 26.90
N ALA A 352 13.58 -8.07 25.78
CA ALA A 352 12.63 -8.45 24.74
C ALA A 352 12.99 -9.78 24.06
N ALA A 353 14.28 -9.99 23.73
CA ALA A 353 14.76 -11.22 23.09
C ALA A 353 14.59 -12.46 23.97
N GLY A 354 14.68 -12.30 25.29
CA GLY A 354 14.47 -13.36 26.28
C GLY A 354 13.00 -13.62 26.63
N SER A 355 12.06 -12.90 26.03
CA SER A 355 10.63 -12.96 26.35
C SER A 355 9.78 -13.50 25.19
N GLY A 356 8.60 -14.02 25.51
CA GLY A 356 7.54 -14.38 24.54
C GLY A 356 8.04 -15.06 23.27
N ALA A 357 7.84 -14.40 22.14
CA ALA A 357 8.24 -14.90 20.82
C ALA A 357 9.75 -15.07 20.65
N GLY A 358 10.58 -14.23 21.28
CA GLY A 358 12.04 -14.32 21.19
C GLY A 358 12.57 -15.61 21.82
N LEU A 359 12.02 -16.00 22.98
CA LEU A 359 12.35 -17.26 23.64
C LEU A 359 11.86 -18.48 22.84
N ALA A 360 10.64 -18.41 22.29
CA ALA A 360 10.11 -19.50 21.46
C ALA A 360 10.95 -19.71 20.19
N LEU A 361 11.34 -18.63 19.52
CA LEU A 361 12.19 -18.69 18.33
C LEU A 361 13.61 -19.17 18.64
N SER A 362 14.17 -18.82 19.80
CA SER A 362 15.50 -19.32 20.19
C SER A 362 15.49 -20.83 20.44
N GLN A 363 14.42 -21.38 21.04
CA GLN A 363 14.25 -22.82 21.19
C GLN A 363 14.07 -23.54 19.86
N LEU A 364 13.35 -22.93 18.92
CA LEU A 364 13.07 -23.50 17.60
C LEU A 364 14.27 -23.43 16.63
N LEU A 365 15.09 -22.37 16.72
CA LEU A 365 16.15 -22.06 15.75
C LEU A 365 17.57 -22.16 16.33
N GLY A 366 17.70 -22.43 17.62
CA GLY A 366 18.97 -22.53 18.36
C GLY A 366 19.38 -23.96 18.74
N GLY A 367 18.63 -24.97 18.27
CA GLY A 367 19.06 -26.38 18.27
C GLY A 367 19.61 -26.79 16.92
#